data_AF-A0A6M3JLZ7-F1
#
_entry.id   AF-A0A6M3JLZ7-F1
#
_cell.length_a   1.000
_cell.length_b   1.000
_cell.length_c   1.000
_cell.angle_alpha   90.00
_cell.angle_beta   90.00
_cell.angle_gamma   90.00
#
_symmetry.space_group_name_H-M   'P 1'
#
loop_
_entity.id
_entity.type
_entity.pdbx_description
1 polymer ?
#
loop_
_entity_poly.entity_id
_entity_poly.type
_entity_poly.pdbx_seq_one_letter_code
_entity_poly.pdbx_strand_id
1 'polypeptide(L)'
;MKTITRDEWKSEGDRLYGNFKNWKFKCVSCGTVQTMQDFIDAGIPADRAGNFVYQECIGRHTKEKGCDWCLYGLFQIHTKEVEFEGTKVPVFEFAEIEKP
;
A
#
# COMPACT_ATOMS: atom_id res chain seq x y z
N MET A 1 11.83 -4.22 11.40
CA MET A 1 11.67 -4.17 9.93
C MET A 1 11.66 -5.59 9.40
N LYS A 2 10.65 -5.98 8.63
CA LYS A 2 10.57 -7.28 7.94
C LYS A 2 10.71 -7.05 6.44
N THR A 3 11.70 -7.65 5.80
CA THR A 3 11.86 -7.64 4.34
C THR A 3 11.36 -8.97 3.79
N ILE A 4 10.57 -8.93 2.71
CA ILE A 4 10.10 -10.11 1.97
C ILE A 4 10.38 -9.94 0.47
N THR A 5 10.39 -11.05 -0.25
CA THR A 5 10.50 -11.02 -1.71
C THR A 5 9.20 -10.55 -2.37
N ARG A 6 9.30 -10.05 -3.60
CA ARG A 6 8.13 -9.72 -4.43
C ARG A 6 7.14 -10.88 -4.55
N ASP A 7 7.64 -12.10 -4.71
CA ASP A 7 6.79 -13.29 -4.90
C ASP A 7 6.06 -13.68 -3.62
N GLU A 8 6.71 -13.57 -2.46
CA GLU A 8 6.05 -13.74 -1.15
C GLU A 8 5.00 -12.66 -0.92
N TRP A 9 5.31 -11.41 -1.23
CA TRP A 9 4.36 -10.30 -1.11
C TRP A 9 3.15 -10.49 -2.01
N LYS A 10 3.38 -10.93 -3.25
CA LYS A 10 2.33 -11.27 -4.20
C LYS A 10 1.47 -12.43 -3.72
N SER A 11 2.10 -13.50 -3.23
CA SER A 11 1.38 -14.65 -2.69
C SER A 11 0.55 -14.26 -1.46
N GLU A 12 1.06 -13.38 -0.59
CA GLU A 12 0.34 -12.87 0.58
C GLU A 12 -0.89 -12.06 0.15
N GLY A 13 -0.71 -11.10 -0.76
CA GLY A 13 -1.81 -10.27 -1.24
C GLY A 13 -2.87 -11.07 -2.01
N ASP A 14 -2.46 -11.98 -2.89
CA ASP A 14 -3.39 -12.85 -3.64
C ASP A 14 -4.13 -13.81 -2.70
N ARG A 15 -3.48 -14.33 -1.65
CA ARG A 15 -4.14 -15.15 -0.63
C ARG A 15 -5.20 -14.37 0.14
N LEU A 16 -4.96 -13.10 0.42
CA LEU A 16 -5.89 -12.24 1.18
C LEU A 16 -7.03 -11.72 0.29
N TYR A 17 -6.72 -11.26 -0.91
CA TYR A 17 -7.63 -10.43 -1.71
C TYR A 17 -7.83 -10.92 -3.15
N GLY A 18 -7.18 -12.03 -3.54
CA GLY A 18 -7.28 -12.63 -4.86
C GLY A 18 -6.45 -11.91 -5.92
N ASN A 19 -6.88 -10.72 -6.33
CA ASN A 19 -6.24 -9.94 -7.39
C ASN A 19 -5.68 -8.63 -6.85
N PHE A 20 -4.53 -8.16 -7.38
CA PHE A 20 -3.89 -6.90 -7.00
C PHE A 20 -4.84 -5.70 -6.88
N LYS A 21 -5.83 -5.58 -7.78
CA LYS A 21 -6.81 -4.49 -7.74
C LYS A 21 -7.66 -4.45 -6.45
N ASN A 22 -7.85 -5.61 -5.83
CA ASN A 22 -8.64 -5.78 -4.61
C ASN A 22 -7.78 -5.69 -3.35
N TRP A 23 -6.45 -5.65 -3.49
CA TRP A 23 -5.57 -5.60 -2.33
C TRP A 23 -5.83 -4.33 -1.53
N LYS A 24 -5.95 -4.50 -0.21
CA LYS A 24 -6.19 -3.40 0.72
C LYS A 24 -4.94 -3.17 1.54
N PHE A 25 -4.50 -1.92 1.58
CA PHE A 25 -3.34 -1.49 2.35
C PHE A 25 -3.76 -0.55 3.47
N LYS A 26 -3.05 -0.60 4.60
CA LYS A 26 -3.31 0.26 5.76
C LYS A 26 -2.18 1.27 5.92
N CYS A 27 -2.52 2.56 5.82
CA CYS A 27 -1.56 3.63 6.09
C CYS A 27 -1.00 3.50 7.52
N VAL A 28 0.31 3.44 7.64
CA VAL A 28 1.00 3.31 8.94
C VAL A 28 0.85 4.55 9.83
N SER A 29 0.62 5.73 9.24
CA SER A 29 0.50 6.99 9.98
C SER A 29 -0.91 7.21 10.54
N CYS A 30 -1.95 7.07 9.70
CA CYS A 30 -3.33 7.40 10.09
C CYS A 30 -4.29 6.19 10.12
N GLY A 31 -3.84 5.00 9.74
CA GLY A 31 -4.66 3.78 9.75
C GLY A 31 -5.68 3.67 8.60
N THR A 32 -5.71 4.62 7.67
CA THR A 32 -6.64 4.58 6.52
C THR A 32 -6.42 3.34 5.69
N VAL A 33 -7.48 2.58 5.43
CA VAL A 33 -7.50 1.44 4.51
C VAL A 33 -7.83 1.92 3.11
N GLN A 34 -7.00 1.54 2.15
CA GLN A 34 -7.09 2.01 0.76
C GLN A 34 -6.87 0.90 -0.26
N THR A 35 -7.46 1.07 -1.44
CA THR A 35 -7.32 0.17 -2.60
C THR A 35 -6.79 0.91 -3.81
N MET A 36 -6.37 0.18 -4.85
CA MET A 36 -6.00 0.80 -6.13
C MET A 36 -7.17 1.58 -6.75
N GLN A 37 -8.41 1.11 -6.55
CA GLN A 37 -9.60 1.78 -7.07
C GLN A 37 -9.81 3.15 -6.42
N ASP A 38 -9.52 3.31 -5.11
CA ASP A 38 -9.63 4.60 -4.42
C ASP A 38 -8.80 5.71 -5.11
N PHE A 39 -7.62 5.35 -5.65
CA PHE A 39 -6.75 6.28 -6.36
C PHE A 39 -7.28 6.58 -7.76
N ILE A 40 -7.83 5.57 -8.45
CA ILE A 40 -8.45 5.72 -9.76
C ILE A 40 -9.66 6.66 -9.66
N ASP A 41 -10.50 6.46 -8.64
CA ASP A 41 -11.67 7.30 -8.37
C ASP A 41 -11.27 8.74 -8.02
N ALA A 42 -10.10 8.93 -7.42
CA ALA A 42 -9.48 10.24 -7.20
C ALA A 42 -8.82 10.85 -8.46
N GLY A 43 -8.98 10.22 -9.64
CA GLY A 43 -8.47 10.70 -10.91
C GLY A 43 -7.02 10.33 -11.21
N ILE A 44 -6.41 9.44 -10.43
CA ILE A 44 -5.05 8.96 -10.68
C ILE A 44 -5.05 7.86 -11.76
N PRO A 45 -4.24 7.98 -12.81
CA PRO A 45 -4.09 6.94 -13.82
C PRO A 45 -3.72 5.58 -13.21
N ALA A 46 -4.27 4.49 -13.75
CA ALA A 46 -4.12 3.14 -13.18
C ALA A 46 -2.66 2.67 -13.09
N ASP A 47 -1.81 3.05 -14.05
CA ASP A 47 -0.38 2.78 -14.04
C ASP A 47 0.34 3.41 -12.84
N ARG A 48 -0.11 4.59 -12.38
CA ARG A 48 0.43 5.25 -11.18
C ARG A 48 -0.24 4.77 -9.90
N ALA A 49 -1.56 4.56 -9.93
CA ALA A 49 -2.34 4.09 -8.78
C ALA A 49 -1.75 2.79 -8.20
N GLY A 50 -1.31 1.87 -9.08
CA GLY A 50 -0.66 0.64 -8.66
C GLY A 50 0.61 0.85 -7.84
N ASN A 51 1.39 1.90 -8.12
CA ASN A 51 2.62 2.20 -7.36
C ASN A 51 2.36 3.01 -6.08
N PHE A 52 1.35 3.86 -6.09
CA PHE A 52 1.02 4.71 -4.94
C PHE A 52 0.30 3.95 -3.83
N VAL A 53 -0.58 3.00 -4.17
CA VAL A 53 -1.47 2.33 -3.21
C VAL A 53 -0.74 1.68 -2.02
N TYR A 54 0.51 1.26 -2.19
CA TYR A 54 1.31 0.64 -1.13
C TYR A 54 2.37 1.55 -0.50
N GLN A 55 2.54 2.81 -0.96
CA GLN A 55 3.56 3.74 -0.43
C GLN A 55 3.01 5.09 0.04
N GLU A 56 1.87 5.53 -0.51
CA GLU A 56 1.30 6.86 -0.27
C GLU A 56 -0.08 6.70 0.32
N CYS A 57 -0.40 7.44 1.37
CA CYS A 57 -1.78 7.51 1.82
C CYS A 57 -2.62 8.26 0.79
N ILE A 58 -3.82 7.77 0.48
CA ILE A 58 -4.74 8.40 -0.48
C ILE A 58 -5.02 9.90 -0.17
N GLY A 59 -4.89 10.30 1.11
CA GLY A 59 -5.03 11.69 1.57
C GLY A 59 -4.01 12.68 0.99
N ARG A 60 -2.94 12.15 0.39
CA ARG A 60 -1.96 12.92 -0.40
C ARG A 60 -2.52 13.39 -1.73
N HIS A 61 -3.49 12.67 -2.29
CA HIS A 61 -4.09 12.96 -3.60
C HIS A 61 -5.50 13.54 -3.50
N THR A 62 -6.22 13.29 -2.40
CA THR A 62 -7.55 13.86 -2.12
C THR A 62 -7.65 14.32 -0.67
N LYS A 63 -8.46 15.34 -0.39
CA LYS A 63 -8.71 15.81 0.99
C LYS A 63 -9.88 15.12 1.67
N GLU A 64 -10.55 14.20 0.98
CA GLU A 64 -11.76 13.53 1.48
C GLU A 64 -11.48 12.35 2.41
N LYS A 65 -10.27 11.76 2.35
CA LYS A 65 -9.93 10.53 3.07
C LYS A 65 -8.44 10.47 3.40
N GLY A 66 -8.10 10.16 4.65
CA GLY A 66 -6.73 9.86 5.08
C GLY A 66 -5.86 11.08 5.39
N CYS A 67 -4.53 10.91 5.26
CA CYS A 67 -3.51 11.93 5.59
C CYS A 67 -2.51 12.10 4.44
N ASP A 68 -1.58 13.05 4.57
CA ASP A 68 -0.56 13.35 3.55
C ASP A 68 0.73 12.51 3.67
N TRP A 69 0.66 11.32 4.28
CA TRP A 69 1.85 10.49 4.54
C TRP A 69 2.34 9.71 3.31
N CYS A 70 3.66 9.59 3.14
CA CYS A 70 4.30 8.68 2.18
C CYS A 70 5.57 8.03 2.77
N LEU A 71 5.97 6.88 2.23
CA LEU A 71 7.09 6.07 2.76
C LEU A 71 8.49 6.47 2.26
N TYR A 72 8.57 7.27 1.20
CA TYR A 72 9.83 7.78 0.66
C TYR A 72 10.26 9.13 1.27
N GLY A 73 9.73 9.46 2.47
CA GLY A 73 10.07 10.65 3.24
C GLY A 73 11.21 10.44 4.25
N LEU A 74 11.51 11.48 5.04
CA LEU A 74 12.59 11.45 6.04
C LEU A 74 12.36 10.40 7.15
N PHE A 75 11.12 10.23 7.58
CA PHE A 75 10.77 9.34 8.68
C PHE A 75 10.37 7.96 8.18
N GLN A 76 11.08 6.96 8.68
CA GLN A 76 10.92 5.56 8.29
C GLN A 76 10.15 4.81 9.39
N ILE A 77 8.83 5.01 9.44
CA ILE A 77 7.94 4.38 10.44
C ILE A 77 7.28 3.09 9.95
N HIS A 78 7.64 2.63 8.75
CA HIS A 78 7.15 1.37 8.21
C HIS A 78 7.73 0.16 8.95
N THR A 79 7.02 -0.94 8.86
CA THR A 79 7.40 -2.23 9.46
C THR A 79 7.75 -3.28 8.40
N LYS A 80 7.36 -3.05 7.14
CA LYS A 80 7.46 -3.99 6.01
C LYS A 80 8.17 -3.37 4.80
N GLU A 81 9.08 -4.13 4.20
CA GLU A 81 9.75 -3.81 2.94
C GLU A 81 9.61 -4.98 1.97
N VAL A 82 9.56 -4.67 0.67
CA VAL A 82 9.54 -5.66 -0.41
C VAL A 82 10.77 -5.47 -1.27
N GLU A 83 11.50 -6.56 -1.53
CA GLU A 83 12.65 -6.54 -2.42
C GLU A 83 12.22 -6.69 -3.88
N PHE A 84 12.48 -5.66 -4.66
CA PHE A 84 12.30 -5.61 -6.11
C PHE A 84 13.68 -5.50 -6.77
N GLU A 85 14.14 -6.57 -7.43
CA GLU A 85 15.39 -6.56 -8.21
C GLU A 85 16.60 -6.03 -7.40
N GLY A 86 16.71 -6.44 -6.13
CA GLY A 86 17.79 -6.00 -5.22
C GLY A 86 17.55 -4.64 -4.55
N THR A 87 16.45 -3.94 -4.87
CA THR A 87 16.04 -2.70 -4.20
C THR A 87 14.95 -2.99 -3.16
N LYS A 88 15.18 -2.57 -1.92
CA LYS A 88 14.19 -2.65 -0.85
C LYS A 88 13.26 -1.45 -0.91
N VAL A 89 11.99 -1.70 -1.17
CA VAL A 89 10.95 -0.67 -1.25
C VAL A 89 10.10 -0.76 0.03
N PRO A 90 9.98 0.32 0.81
CA PRO A 90 9.10 0.34 1.96
C PRO A 90 7.64 0.26 1.49
N VAL A 91 6.84 -0.59 2.13
CA VAL A 91 5.42 -0.75 1.78
C VAL A 91 4.53 -0.68 3.04
N PHE A 92 3.30 -0.21 2.85
CA PHE A 92 2.25 -0.37 3.86
C PHE A 92 1.91 -1.84 4.06
N GLU A 93 1.48 -2.18 5.27
CA GLU A 93 0.95 -3.51 5.55
C GLU A 93 -0.40 -3.70 4.86
N PHE A 94 -0.74 -4.96 4.57
CA PHE A 94 -2.09 -5.30 4.17
C PHE A 94 -3.05 -4.98 5.32
N ALA A 95 -4.24 -4.48 5.01
CA ALA A 95 -5.29 -4.37 6.00
C ALA A 95 -5.65 -5.77 6.51
N GLU A 96 -5.98 -5.89 7.80
CA GLU A 96 -6.45 -7.15 8.35
C GLU A 96 -7.80 -7.50 7.73
N ILE A 97 -7.98 -8.76 7.35
CA ILE A 97 -9.29 -9.31 7.04
C ILE A 97 -9.85 -9.77 8.38
N GLU A 98 -10.89 -9.12 8.87
CA GLU A 98 -11.67 -9.67 9.98
C GLU A 98 -12.13 -11.06 9.55
N LYS A 99 -11.60 -12.10 10.22
CA LYS A 99 -12.10 -13.46 10.03
C LYS A 99 -13.51 -13.50 10.62
N PRO A 100 -14.51 -14.04 9.90
CA PRO A 100 -15.85 -14.21 10.42
C PRO A 100 -15.88 -15.12 11.67
#